data_AF-A0A7U9NHP1-F1
#
_entry.id   AF-A0A7U9NHP1-F1
#
_cell.length_a   1.000
_cell.length_b   1.000
_cell.length_c   1.000
_cell.angle_alpha   90.00
_cell.angle_beta   90.00
_cell.angle_gamma   90.00
#
_symmetry.space_group_name_H-M   'P 1'
#
loop_
_entity.id
_entity.type
_entity.pdbx_description
1 polymer ?
#
loop_
_entity_poly.entity_id
_entity_poly.type
_entity_poly.pdbx_seq_one_letter_code
_entity_poly.pdbx_strand_id
1 'polypeptide(L)'
;MKRTAQISVVVITLSVILLMGIAAGEGILKILAGPSPLSDNMSFEQAEGSYLSCQVTYPVASYPDEYYTGDPGRVKRKAYIVYDEGRQAFFKIIVSKEASNDLDRLLRAANMSEQTKEAWGDDLESQLKPVTVSGSFTLIESSDAITALSESLTNTNFKGTEAQRAEALAQSSWYVLDCGFIRGVSTWEYRLCMVVIGINLLFLLIALICLLPKRAGKDFLSKNPGSPVTLFLKKQLPWLSDWCKKGGLHQFRTAFLIMFLMAAGLTAIGFYLKYTVFYIIIVHLSLGLLIGQIFGLPFLLGIGVTFNPDRLLKCYSKAFEKLYPVQTEREAIAQNLLEADDSWVVREQGKETCACATLGERYWIIFHESGQIVLADSSRAERMYSKTEIMHFRTGKVRHTYTSHTVYVYYQEEEEQTSARNAFVFKSEGAAGQFMNLARKRLGDRAQTVIQELPESKISYS
;
A
#
# COMPACT_ATOMS: atom_id res chain seq x y z
N MET A 1 -16.16 -0.86 14.31
CA MET A 1 -16.74 -0.18 13.12
C MET A 1 -18.25 -0.39 13.11
N LYS A 2 -19.03 0.57 12.58
CA LYS A 2 -20.48 0.36 12.39
C LYS A 2 -20.69 -0.71 11.32
N ARG A 3 -21.71 -1.56 11.48
CA ARG A 3 -22.08 -2.63 10.53
C ARG A 3 -22.26 -2.11 9.10
N THR A 4 -22.78 -0.89 8.95
CA THR A 4 -22.93 -0.20 7.66
C THR A 4 -21.61 0.06 6.92
N ALA A 5 -20.54 0.39 7.64
CA ALA A 5 -19.22 0.60 7.04
C ALA A 5 -18.63 -0.72 6.52
N GLN A 6 -18.82 -1.82 7.25
CA GLN A 6 -18.39 -3.15 6.82
C GLN A 6 -19.15 -3.62 5.57
N ILE A 7 -20.47 -3.40 5.53
CA ILE A 7 -21.30 -3.69 4.34
C ILE A 7 -20.82 -2.87 3.14
N SER A 8 -20.49 -1.59 3.34
CA SER A 8 -19.98 -0.74 2.26
C SER A 8 -18.66 -1.28 1.70
N VAL A 9 -17.73 -1.72 2.56
CA VAL A 9 -16.48 -2.36 2.13
C VAL A 9 -16.76 -3.62 1.31
N VAL A 10 -17.66 -4.49 1.77
CA VAL A 10 -18.06 -5.72 1.05
C VAL A 10 -18.60 -5.41 -0.34
N VAL A 11 -19.52 -4.44 -0.47
CA VAL A 11 -20.11 -4.06 -1.77
C VAL A 11 -19.04 -3.52 -2.72
N ILE A 12 -18.15 -2.67 -2.22
CA ILE A 12 -17.10 -2.05 -3.04
C ILE A 12 -16.07 -3.08 -3.50
N THR A 13 -15.55 -3.91 -2.60
CA THR A 13 -14.56 -4.93 -2.98
C THR A 13 -15.16 -5.96 -3.93
N LEU A 14 -16.42 -6.37 -3.73
CA LEU A 14 -17.12 -7.24 -4.66
C LEU A 14 -17.28 -6.60 -6.04
N SER A 15 -17.65 -5.32 -6.10
CA SER A 15 -17.80 -4.59 -7.37
C SER A 15 -16.48 -4.49 -8.14
N VAL A 16 -15.37 -4.24 -7.43
CA VAL A 16 -14.02 -4.22 -8.01
C VAL A 16 -13.65 -5.60 -8.56
N ILE A 17 -13.87 -6.66 -7.78
CA ILE A 17 -13.59 -8.05 -8.21
C ILE A 17 -14.39 -8.40 -9.46
N LEU A 18 -15.69 -8.07 -9.50
CA LEU A 18 -16.55 -8.36 -10.65
C LEU A 18 -16.11 -7.56 -11.89
N LEU A 19 -15.87 -6.25 -11.75
CA LEU A 19 -15.42 -5.40 -12.85
C LEU A 19 -14.11 -5.90 -13.46
N MET A 20 -13.11 -6.16 -12.61
CA MET A 20 -11.81 -6.66 -13.05
C MET A 20 -11.89 -8.09 -13.56
N GLY A 21 -12.75 -8.93 -12.98
CA GLY A 21 -12.99 -10.29 -13.44
C GLY A 21 -13.61 -10.34 -14.83
N ILE A 22 -14.56 -9.45 -15.14
CA ILE A 22 -15.16 -9.34 -16.48
C ILE A 22 -14.14 -8.83 -17.49
N ALA A 23 -13.37 -7.78 -17.15
CA ALA A 23 -12.41 -7.19 -18.07
C ALA A 23 -11.18 -8.08 -18.30
N ALA A 24 -10.57 -8.62 -17.24
CA ALA A 24 -9.30 -9.34 -17.31
C ALA A 24 -9.46 -10.87 -17.36
N GLY A 25 -10.66 -11.40 -17.10
CA GLY A 25 -10.89 -12.82 -16.87
C GLY A 25 -10.41 -13.73 -17.99
N GLU A 26 -10.74 -13.39 -19.25
CA GLU A 26 -10.30 -14.17 -20.41
C GLU A 26 -8.76 -14.19 -20.53
N GLY A 27 -8.11 -13.04 -20.38
CA GLY A 27 -6.65 -12.95 -20.45
C GLY A 27 -5.96 -13.67 -19.28
N ILE A 28 -6.54 -13.59 -18.09
CA ILE A 28 -6.08 -14.33 -16.91
C ILE A 28 -6.19 -15.84 -17.15
N LEU A 29 -7.32 -16.32 -17.69
CA LEU A 29 -7.51 -17.73 -18.03
C LEU A 29 -6.49 -18.20 -19.07
N LYS A 30 -6.21 -17.40 -20.10
CA LYS A 30 -5.16 -17.69 -21.10
C LYS A 30 -3.77 -17.79 -20.48
N ILE A 31 -3.46 -16.98 -19.46
CA ILE A 31 -2.18 -17.11 -18.71
C ILE A 31 -2.14 -18.39 -17.88
N LEU A 32 -3.24 -18.74 -17.21
CA LEU A 32 -3.31 -19.93 -16.35
C LEU A 32 -3.30 -21.24 -17.16
N ALA A 33 -4.01 -21.27 -18.30
CA ALA A 33 -4.04 -22.41 -19.20
C ALA A 33 -2.71 -22.59 -19.95
N GLY A 34 -1.94 -21.51 -20.11
CA GLY A 34 -0.76 -21.48 -20.94
C GLY A 34 -1.07 -21.31 -22.43
N PRO A 35 -0.05 -21.03 -23.24
CA PRO A 35 -0.21 -20.87 -24.68
C PRO A 35 -0.52 -22.22 -25.33
N SER A 36 -1.51 -22.24 -26.23
CA SER A 36 -1.81 -23.44 -27.01
C SER A 36 -0.80 -23.60 -28.15
N PRO A 37 -0.30 -24.81 -28.46
CA PRO A 37 0.63 -24.98 -29.57
C PRO A 37 -0.06 -24.66 -30.90
N LEU A 38 0.64 -23.94 -31.78
CA LEU A 38 0.23 -23.79 -33.17
C LEU A 38 0.45 -25.12 -33.89
N SER A 39 -0.58 -25.98 -33.90
CA SER A 39 -0.53 -27.31 -34.53
C SER A 39 -0.45 -27.22 -36.04
N ASP A 40 0.43 -27.98 -36.71
CA ASP A 40 0.69 -27.92 -38.16
C ASP A 40 -0.56 -27.91 -39.07
N ASN A 41 -1.65 -28.53 -38.64
CA ASN A 41 -2.91 -28.61 -39.40
C ASN A 41 -3.86 -27.42 -39.22
N MET A 42 -3.52 -26.45 -38.36
CA MET A 42 -4.35 -25.26 -38.08
C MET A 42 -3.98 -24.14 -39.05
N SER A 43 -4.97 -23.58 -39.77
CA SER A 43 -4.73 -22.40 -40.61
C SER A 43 -4.50 -21.14 -39.77
N PHE A 44 -3.86 -20.12 -40.34
CA PHE A 44 -3.66 -18.85 -39.62
C PHE A 44 -4.98 -18.15 -39.28
N GLU A 45 -6.00 -18.29 -40.13
CA GLU A 45 -7.36 -17.79 -39.85
C GLU A 45 -7.98 -18.48 -38.62
N GLN A 46 -7.79 -19.78 -38.46
CA GLN A 46 -8.26 -20.52 -37.28
C GLN A 46 -7.48 -20.17 -36.00
N ALA A 47 -6.22 -19.76 -36.16
CA ALA A 47 -5.33 -19.36 -35.08
C ALA A 47 -5.59 -17.93 -34.58
N GLU A 48 -6.33 -17.11 -35.32
CA GLU A 48 -6.57 -15.70 -35.00
C GLU A 48 -7.28 -15.50 -33.64
N GLY A 49 -6.83 -14.51 -32.87
CA GLY A 49 -7.37 -14.17 -31.55
C GLY A 49 -6.93 -15.11 -30.41
N SER A 50 -6.18 -16.16 -30.74
CA SER A 50 -5.67 -17.14 -29.78
C SER A 50 -4.35 -16.72 -29.16
N TYR A 51 -4.07 -17.23 -27.96
CA TYR A 51 -2.76 -17.11 -27.31
C TYR A 51 -1.97 -18.39 -27.56
N LEU A 52 -0.94 -18.30 -28.39
CA LEU A 52 -0.30 -19.44 -29.01
C LEU A 52 1.18 -19.55 -28.66
N SER A 53 1.69 -20.78 -28.76
CA SER A 53 3.11 -21.11 -28.71
C SER A 53 3.53 -21.64 -30.08
N CYS A 54 4.59 -21.06 -30.64
CA CYS A 54 5.10 -21.41 -31.96
C CYS A 54 6.59 -21.77 -31.86
N GLN A 55 7.00 -22.85 -32.52
CA GLN A 55 8.41 -23.17 -32.72
C GLN A 55 8.92 -22.52 -33.99
N VAL A 56 9.86 -21.60 -33.84
CA VAL A 56 10.47 -20.85 -34.94
C VAL A 56 11.70 -21.58 -35.42
N THR A 57 11.71 -21.93 -36.70
CA THR A 57 12.80 -22.65 -37.37
C THR A 57 13.48 -21.79 -38.44
N TYR A 58 12.71 -21.05 -39.26
CA TYR A 58 13.23 -20.30 -40.41
C TYR A 58 12.85 -18.81 -40.40
N PRO A 59 13.46 -17.99 -39.53
CA PRO A 59 13.37 -16.54 -39.69
C PRO A 59 14.15 -16.10 -40.94
N VAL A 60 13.54 -15.28 -41.80
CA VAL A 60 14.10 -14.86 -43.09
C VAL A 60 14.42 -13.37 -43.17
N ALA A 61 13.87 -12.55 -42.27
CA ALA A 61 14.22 -11.13 -42.15
C ALA A 61 13.99 -10.63 -40.72
N SER A 62 14.62 -9.50 -40.38
CA SER A 62 14.33 -8.77 -39.14
C SER A 62 14.43 -7.26 -39.34
N TYR A 63 13.63 -6.50 -38.60
CA TYR A 63 13.67 -5.04 -38.59
C TYR A 63 13.22 -4.47 -37.23
N PRO A 64 13.62 -3.22 -36.88
CA PRO A 64 13.10 -2.53 -35.70
C PRO A 64 11.60 -2.28 -35.81
N ASP A 65 10.83 -2.71 -34.81
CA ASP A 65 9.37 -2.54 -34.78
C ASP A 65 8.95 -1.31 -33.94
N GLU A 66 9.60 -1.12 -32.79
CA GLU A 66 9.32 -0.01 -31.87
C GLU A 66 10.63 0.53 -31.28
N TYR A 67 10.72 1.85 -31.13
CA TYR A 67 11.84 2.56 -30.48
C TYR A 67 11.41 3.14 -29.13
N TYR A 68 12.36 3.40 -28.23
CA TYR A 68 12.05 4.08 -26.97
C TYR A 68 11.65 5.53 -27.21
N THR A 69 10.59 5.98 -26.53
CA THR A 69 10.16 7.37 -26.55
C THR A 69 11.29 8.28 -26.03
N GLY A 70 11.72 9.24 -26.85
CA GLY A 70 12.81 10.17 -26.52
C GLY A 70 14.21 9.74 -26.99
N ASP A 71 14.36 8.53 -27.53
CA ASP A 71 15.62 8.06 -28.14
C ASP A 71 15.35 7.24 -29.42
N PRO A 72 15.34 7.90 -30.60
CA PRO A 72 15.09 7.26 -31.89
C PRO A 72 16.17 6.23 -32.30
N GLY A 73 17.32 6.20 -31.62
CA GLY A 73 18.38 5.23 -31.91
C GLY A 73 18.21 3.91 -31.16
N ARG A 74 17.40 3.90 -30.08
CA ARG A 74 17.30 2.75 -29.19
C ARG A 74 16.06 1.92 -29.49
N VAL A 75 16.28 0.76 -30.12
CA VAL A 75 15.23 -0.22 -30.43
C VAL A 75 14.71 -0.86 -29.14
N LYS A 76 13.39 -0.79 -28.93
CA LYS A 76 12.65 -1.41 -27.83
C LYS A 76 12.13 -2.79 -28.23
N ARG A 77 11.57 -2.91 -29.44
CA ARG A 77 11.01 -4.16 -29.98
C ARG A 77 11.56 -4.42 -31.38
N LYS A 78 11.79 -5.69 -31.68
CA LYS A 78 12.21 -6.16 -33.01
C LYS A 78 11.13 -7.05 -33.62
N ALA A 79 10.90 -6.88 -34.90
CA ALA A 79 10.10 -7.76 -35.72
C ALA A 79 10.99 -8.76 -36.48
N TYR A 80 10.47 -9.97 -36.65
CA TYR A 80 11.03 -11.03 -37.48
C TYR A 80 9.97 -11.52 -38.45
N ILE A 81 10.38 -11.77 -39.69
CA ILE A 81 9.55 -12.49 -40.66
C ILE A 81 9.99 -13.94 -40.63
N VAL A 82 9.04 -14.84 -40.44
CA VAL A 82 9.29 -16.28 -40.32
C VAL A 82 8.55 -17.01 -41.41
N TYR A 83 9.25 -17.96 -42.04
CA TYR A 83 8.69 -18.92 -42.97
C TYR A 83 8.25 -20.18 -42.21
N ASP A 84 6.99 -20.55 -42.35
CA ASP A 84 6.42 -21.79 -41.84
C ASP A 84 6.41 -22.84 -42.97
N GLU A 85 7.34 -23.79 -42.92
CA GLU A 85 7.48 -24.84 -43.94
C GLU A 85 6.23 -25.73 -44.04
N GLY A 86 5.57 -26.02 -42.92
CA GLY A 86 4.42 -26.91 -42.87
C GLY A 86 3.20 -26.32 -43.59
N ARG A 87 3.08 -24.99 -43.57
CA ARG A 87 1.98 -24.23 -44.21
C ARG A 87 2.36 -23.58 -45.52
N GLN A 88 3.66 -23.55 -45.85
CA GLN A 88 4.23 -22.76 -46.95
C GLN A 88 3.76 -21.30 -46.90
N ALA A 89 3.80 -20.70 -45.70
CA ALA A 89 3.26 -19.37 -45.45
C ALA A 89 4.18 -18.55 -44.53
N PHE A 90 4.04 -17.22 -44.59
CA PHE A 90 4.84 -16.30 -43.79
C PHE A 90 4.01 -15.62 -42.71
N PHE A 91 4.63 -15.36 -41.57
CA PHE A 91 4.03 -14.56 -40.51
C PHE A 91 5.09 -13.71 -39.80
N LYS A 92 4.62 -12.66 -39.13
CA LYS A 92 5.44 -11.72 -38.36
C LYS A 92 5.51 -12.15 -36.90
N ILE A 93 6.67 -12.04 -36.28
CA ILE A 93 6.84 -12.22 -34.84
C ILE A 93 7.45 -10.95 -34.27
N ILE A 94 6.87 -10.43 -33.17
CA ILE A 94 7.44 -9.26 -32.49
C ILE A 94 7.91 -9.68 -31.09
N VAL A 95 9.19 -9.44 -30.80
CA VAL A 95 9.80 -9.71 -29.48
C VAL A 95 10.44 -8.46 -28.90
N SER A 96 10.65 -8.44 -27.58
CA SER A 96 11.46 -7.40 -26.95
C SER A 96 12.91 -7.49 -27.42
N LYS A 97 13.64 -6.38 -27.38
CA LYS A 97 15.04 -6.35 -27.80
C LYS A 97 15.92 -7.28 -26.92
N GLU A 98 15.59 -7.45 -25.64
CA GLU A 98 16.32 -8.36 -24.75
C GLU A 98 16.13 -9.83 -25.12
N ALA A 99 14.94 -10.20 -25.62
CA ALA A 99 14.61 -11.56 -26.05
C ALA A 99 15.02 -11.86 -27.51
N SER A 100 15.67 -10.91 -28.21
CA SER A 100 15.95 -11.03 -29.64
C SER A 100 17.16 -11.92 -29.97
N ASN A 101 18.00 -12.25 -28.98
CA ASN A 101 19.28 -12.92 -29.21
C ASN A 101 19.16 -14.29 -29.86
N ASP A 102 18.20 -15.11 -29.41
CA ASP A 102 17.99 -16.46 -29.94
C ASP A 102 17.42 -16.44 -31.37
N LEU A 103 16.55 -15.47 -31.69
CA LEU A 103 16.05 -15.26 -33.05
C LEU A 103 17.11 -14.65 -33.97
N ASP A 104 17.94 -13.73 -33.47
CA ASP A 104 19.10 -13.19 -34.19
C ASP A 104 20.12 -14.31 -34.49
N ARG A 105 20.28 -15.28 -33.57
CA ARG A 105 21.09 -16.49 -33.80
C ARG A 105 20.50 -17.33 -34.93
N LEU A 106 19.22 -17.70 -34.83
CA LEU A 106 18.55 -18.51 -35.85
C LEU A 106 18.55 -17.84 -37.22
N LEU A 107 18.29 -16.53 -37.31
CA LEU A 107 18.30 -15.78 -38.56
C LEU A 107 19.64 -15.86 -39.29
N ARG A 108 20.75 -15.86 -38.53
CA ARG A 108 22.08 -16.07 -39.10
C ARG A 108 22.29 -17.52 -39.50
N ALA A 109 22.04 -18.47 -38.60
CA ALA A 109 22.36 -19.88 -38.80
C ALA A 109 21.52 -20.54 -39.91
N ALA A 110 20.19 -20.30 -39.92
CA ALA A 110 19.25 -20.95 -40.84
C ALA A 110 19.47 -20.55 -42.31
N ASN A 111 20.02 -19.36 -42.55
CA ASN A 111 20.16 -18.78 -43.89
C ASN A 111 21.62 -18.68 -44.37
N MET A 112 22.54 -19.41 -43.74
CA MET A 112 23.93 -19.51 -44.22
C MET A 112 24.04 -20.35 -45.50
N SER A 113 25.06 -20.08 -46.30
CA SER A 113 25.38 -20.94 -47.46
C SER A 113 25.82 -22.33 -46.99
N GLU A 114 25.57 -23.38 -47.80
CA GLU A 114 25.94 -24.77 -47.46
C GLU A 114 27.44 -24.91 -47.14
N GLN A 115 28.31 -24.20 -47.86
CA GLN A 115 29.75 -24.15 -47.59
C GLN A 115 30.09 -23.59 -46.20
N THR A 116 29.29 -22.63 -45.70
CA THR A 116 29.48 -22.04 -44.37
C THR A 116 28.91 -22.93 -43.27
N LYS A 117 27.83 -23.68 -43.56
CA LYS A 117 27.27 -24.67 -42.64
C LYS A 117 28.24 -25.84 -42.41
N GLU A 118 28.89 -26.32 -43.47
CA GLU A 118 29.93 -27.35 -43.38
C GLU A 118 31.10 -26.91 -42.48
N ALA A 119 31.47 -25.63 -42.50
CA ALA A 119 32.54 -25.08 -41.67
C ALA A 119 32.19 -24.98 -40.17
N TRP A 120 30.90 -25.06 -39.81
CA TRP A 120 30.45 -25.05 -38.41
C TRP A 120 30.47 -26.43 -37.75
N GLY A 121 30.56 -27.50 -38.52
CA GLY A 121 30.67 -28.87 -38.00
C GLY A 121 29.63 -29.16 -36.91
N ASP A 122 30.10 -29.66 -35.76
CA ASP A 122 29.27 -30.09 -34.62
C ASP A 122 28.48 -28.95 -33.95
N ASP A 123 28.91 -27.69 -34.11
CA ASP A 123 28.22 -26.54 -33.49
C ASP A 123 26.91 -26.19 -34.22
N LEU A 124 26.74 -26.62 -35.47
CA LEU A 124 25.59 -26.27 -36.32
C LEU A 124 24.25 -26.68 -35.71
N GLU A 125 24.15 -27.88 -35.14
CA GLU A 125 22.93 -28.38 -34.51
C GLU A 125 22.49 -27.49 -33.34
N SER A 126 23.44 -27.00 -32.55
CA SER A 126 23.16 -26.11 -31.42
C SER A 126 22.62 -24.75 -31.88
N GLN A 127 23.09 -24.26 -33.03
CA GLN A 127 22.74 -22.94 -33.57
C GLN A 127 21.40 -22.96 -34.31
N LEU A 128 21.07 -24.07 -34.96
CA LEU A 128 19.79 -24.32 -35.64
C LEU A 128 18.66 -24.76 -34.70
N LYS A 129 18.93 -24.87 -33.38
CA LYS A 129 17.92 -25.26 -32.40
C LYS A 129 16.70 -24.33 -32.48
N PRO A 130 15.48 -24.88 -32.72
CA PRO A 130 14.26 -24.08 -32.84
C PRO A 130 14.00 -23.24 -31.59
N VAL A 131 13.46 -22.05 -31.79
CA VAL A 131 13.15 -21.11 -30.71
C VAL A 131 11.65 -21.10 -30.48
N THR A 132 11.23 -21.46 -29.27
CA THR A 132 9.82 -21.41 -28.90
C THR A 132 9.46 -20.01 -28.42
N VAL A 133 8.47 -19.39 -29.07
CA VAL A 133 7.93 -18.08 -28.69
C VAL A 133 6.44 -18.20 -28.41
N SER A 134 5.90 -17.30 -27.58
CA SER A 134 4.48 -17.31 -27.26
C SER A 134 3.89 -15.92 -27.20
N GLY A 135 2.69 -15.76 -27.77
CA GLY A 135 2.08 -14.46 -27.98
C GLY A 135 0.63 -14.52 -28.46
N SER A 136 0.01 -13.35 -28.56
CA SER A 136 -1.29 -13.23 -29.23
C SER A 136 -1.09 -13.29 -30.72
N PHE A 137 -1.89 -14.12 -31.40
CA PHE A 137 -1.89 -14.19 -32.85
C PHE A 137 -3.04 -13.36 -33.40
N THR A 138 -2.74 -12.35 -34.22
CA THR A 138 -3.74 -11.41 -34.75
C THR A 138 -3.44 -11.05 -36.20
N LEU A 139 -4.48 -10.73 -36.96
CA LEU A 139 -4.35 -10.20 -38.32
C LEU A 139 -3.67 -8.82 -38.29
N ILE A 140 -2.80 -8.56 -39.27
CA ILE A 140 -2.21 -7.24 -39.50
C ILE A 140 -3.14 -6.45 -40.44
N GLU A 141 -3.89 -5.51 -39.88
CA GLU A 141 -4.79 -4.64 -40.65
C GLU A 141 -4.16 -3.28 -41.02
N SER A 142 -3.11 -2.87 -40.29
CA SER A 142 -2.48 -1.55 -40.48
C SER A 142 -1.68 -1.48 -41.78
N SER A 143 -2.02 -0.52 -42.65
CA SER A 143 -1.27 -0.28 -43.90
C SER A 143 0.20 -0.01 -43.64
N ASP A 144 0.51 0.77 -42.59
CA ASP A 144 1.88 1.14 -42.25
C ASP A 144 2.70 -0.09 -41.83
N ALA A 145 2.08 -1.01 -41.09
CA ALA A 145 2.71 -2.27 -40.70
C ALA A 145 2.96 -3.19 -41.90
N ILE A 146 2.04 -3.20 -42.87
CA ILE A 146 2.22 -3.94 -44.14
C ILE A 146 3.34 -3.29 -44.97
N THR A 147 3.39 -1.95 -45.07
CA THR A 147 4.45 -1.24 -45.79
C THR A 147 5.83 -1.53 -45.18
N ALA A 148 5.98 -1.40 -43.86
CA ALA A 148 7.24 -1.72 -43.18
C ALA A 148 7.67 -3.18 -43.39
N LEU A 149 6.69 -4.09 -43.45
CA LEU A 149 6.92 -5.50 -43.75
C LEU A 149 7.43 -5.67 -45.18
N SER A 150 6.73 -5.11 -46.18
CA SER A 150 7.13 -5.18 -47.59
C SER A 150 8.52 -4.57 -47.82
N GLU A 151 8.82 -3.44 -47.20
CA GLU A 151 10.15 -2.82 -47.26
C GLU A 151 11.23 -3.78 -46.74
N SER A 152 10.98 -4.46 -45.62
CA SER A 152 11.94 -5.42 -45.06
C SER A 152 12.19 -6.65 -45.94
N LEU A 153 11.20 -7.06 -46.76
CA LEU A 153 11.32 -8.16 -47.72
C LEU A 153 12.13 -7.77 -48.97
N THR A 154 12.04 -6.51 -49.39
CA THR A 154 12.75 -5.96 -50.56
C THR A 154 14.17 -5.48 -50.24
N ASN A 155 14.50 -5.32 -48.95
CA ASN A 155 15.82 -4.88 -48.51
C ASN A 155 16.87 -6.01 -48.59
N THR A 156 18.15 -5.67 -48.66
CA THR A 156 19.30 -6.60 -48.68
C THR A 156 19.45 -7.43 -47.38
N ASN A 157 18.65 -7.10 -46.37
CA ASN A 157 18.58 -7.81 -45.10
C ASN A 157 17.71 -9.07 -45.15
N PHE A 158 16.96 -9.31 -46.23
CA PHE A 158 16.26 -10.59 -46.44
C PHE A 158 17.29 -11.70 -46.70
N LYS A 159 17.18 -12.78 -45.94
CA LYS A 159 18.13 -13.90 -45.92
C LYS A 159 17.57 -15.19 -46.54
N GLY A 160 16.27 -15.25 -46.84
CA GLY A 160 15.67 -16.38 -47.56
C GLY A 160 16.04 -16.42 -49.05
N THR A 161 15.48 -17.41 -49.75
CA THR A 161 15.66 -17.57 -51.21
C THR A 161 14.81 -16.57 -52.01
N GLU A 162 15.17 -16.30 -53.27
CA GLU A 162 14.37 -15.44 -54.16
C GLU A 162 12.94 -15.99 -54.40
N ALA A 163 12.78 -17.32 -54.42
CA ALA A 163 11.46 -17.96 -54.52
C ALA A 163 10.60 -17.64 -53.28
N GLN A 164 11.14 -17.82 -52.08
CA GLN A 164 10.47 -17.44 -50.83
C GLN A 164 10.15 -15.95 -50.77
N ARG A 165 11.03 -15.08 -51.31
CA ARG A 165 10.75 -13.64 -51.39
C ARG A 165 9.56 -13.35 -52.28
N ALA A 166 9.47 -13.99 -53.45
CA ALA A 166 8.34 -13.84 -54.36
C ALA A 166 7.04 -14.34 -53.73
N GLU A 167 7.07 -15.47 -53.04
CA GLU A 167 5.92 -16.02 -52.29
C GLU A 167 5.47 -15.07 -51.16
N ALA A 168 6.39 -14.55 -50.36
CA ALA A 168 6.07 -13.61 -49.30
C ALA A 168 5.42 -12.32 -49.85
N LEU A 169 5.91 -11.79 -50.97
CA LEU A 169 5.34 -10.61 -51.61
C LEU A 169 3.96 -10.88 -52.27
N ALA A 170 3.68 -12.11 -52.67
CA ALA A 170 2.40 -12.52 -53.25
C ALA A 170 1.33 -12.86 -52.20
N GLN A 171 1.69 -12.98 -50.92
CA GLN A 171 0.77 -13.34 -49.85
C GLN A 171 -0.28 -12.24 -49.60
N SER A 172 -1.56 -12.62 -49.61
CA SER A 172 -2.69 -11.68 -49.49
C SER A 172 -2.97 -11.20 -48.06
N SER A 173 -2.65 -12.02 -47.05
CA SER A 173 -3.00 -11.78 -45.65
C SER A 173 -1.79 -12.00 -44.75
N TRP A 174 -1.54 -11.08 -43.82
CA TRP A 174 -0.41 -11.15 -42.91
C TRP A 174 -0.87 -11.23 -41.46
N TYR A 175 -0.24 -12.10 -40.68
CA TYR A 175 -0.52 -12.27 -39.27
C TYR A 175 0.69 -11.94 -38.43
N VAL A 176 0.45 -11.50 -37.20
CA VAL A 176 1.49 -11.20 -36.22
C VAL A 176 1.30 -12.01 -34.95
N LEU A 177 2.39 -12.61 -34.48
CA LEU A 177 2.51 -13.14 -33.14
C LEU A 177 3.17 -12.08 -32.25
N ASP A 178 2.37 -11.40 -31.43
CA ASP A 178 2.85 -10.40 -30.48
C ASP A 178 3.29 -11.10 -29.17
N CYS A 179 4.60 -11.31 -29.03
CA CYS A 179 5.16 -12.11 -27.95
C CYS A 179 5.06 -11.41 -26.59
N GLY A 180 4.54 -12.14 -25.61
CA GLY A 180 4.36 -11.64 -24.24
C GLY A 180 3.11 -10.78 -24.03
N PHE A 181 2.24 -10.64 -25.03
CA PHE A 181 0.99 -9.88 -24.97
C PHE A 181 -0.26 -10.76 -25.17
N ILE A 182 -1.36 -10.38 -24.51
CA ILE A 182 -2.70 -10.96 -24.63
C ILE A 182 -3.69 -9.83 -24.91
N ARG A 183 -4.24 -9.78 -26.14
CA ARG A 183 -5.17 -8.71 -26.58
C ARG A 183 -4.61 -7.30 -26.38
N GLY A 184 -3.34 -7.09 -26.72
CA GLY A 184 -2.65 -5.80 -26.61
C GLY A 184 -2.24 -5.39 -25.19
N VAL A 185 -2.43 -6.26 -24.19
CA VAL A 185 -1.97 -6.04 -22.80
C VAL A 185 -0.89 -7.07 -22.49
N SER A 186 0.21 -6.64 -21.87
CA SER A 186 1.31 -7.55 -21.54
C SER A 186 0.89 -8.57 -20.48
N THR A 187 1.49 -9.76 -20.55
CA THR A 187 1.26 -10.83 -19.56
C THR A 187 1.60 -10.39 -18.13
N TRP A 188 2.58 -9.50 -17.96
CA TRP A 188 2.94 -8.93 -16.65
C TRP A 188 1.82 -8.03 -16.09
N GLU A 189 1.19 -7.20 -16.93
CA GLU A 189 0.07 -6.36 -16.51
C GLU A 189 -1.14 -7.18 -16.06
N TYR A 190 -1.46 -8.29 -16.75
CA TYR A 190 -2.49 -9.22 -16.27
C TYR A 190 -2.13 -9.88 -14.94
N ARG A 191 -0.86 -10.25 -14.72
CA ARG A 191 -0.41 -10.79 -13.42
C ARG A 191 -0.59 -9.77 -12.31
N LEU A 192 -0.28 -8.50 -12.57
CA LEU A 192 -0.53 -7.41 -11.62
C LEU A 192 -2.04 -7.27 -11.32
N CYS A 193 -2.89 -7.30 -12.34
CA CYS A 193 -4.35 -7.30 -12.19
C CYS A 193 -4.83 -8.49 -11.34
N MET A 194 -4.29 -9.69 -11.57
CA MET A 194 -4.60 -10.91 -10.80
C MET A 194 -4.25 -10.75 -9.31
N VAL A 195 -3.08 -10.18 -9.00
CA VAL A 195 -2.68 -9.89 -7.60
C VAL A 195 -3.67 -8.95 -6.94
N VAL A 196 -4.09 -7.89 -7.63
CA VAL A 196 -5.07 -6.91 -7.11
C VAL A 196 -6.42 -7.56 -6.84
N ILE A 197 -6.91 -8.42 -7.74
CA ILE A 197 -8.13 -9.20 -7.51
C ILE A 197 -7.98 -10.07 -6.25
N GLY A 198 -6.85 -10.76 -6.10
CA GLY A 198 -6.55 -11.58 -4.92
C GLY A 198 -6.54 -10.79 -3.61
N ILE A 199 -5.94 -9.60 -3.58
CA ILE A 199 -5.93 -8.73 -2.40
C ILE A 199 -7.36 -8.25 -2.07
N ASN A 200 -8.16 -7.88 -3.08
CA ASN A 200 -9.55 -7.48 -2.86
C ASN A 200 -10.41 -8.65 -2.34
N LEU A 201 -10.15 -9.87 -2.81
CA LEU A 201 -10.81 -11.08 -2.28
C LEU A 201 -10.46 -11.29 -0.81
N LEU A 202 -9.21 -11.08 -0.41
CA LEU A 202 -8.80 -11.15 0.99
C LEU A 202 -9.52 -10.10 1.85
N PHE A 203 -9.61 -8.84 1.38
CA PHE A 203 -10.37 -7.81 2.08
C PHE A 203 -11.86 -8.16 2.21
N LEU A 204 -12.46 -8.72 1.16
CA LEU A 204 -13.84 -9.21 1.17
C LEU A 204 -14.03 -10.28 2.25
N LEU A 205 -13.14 -11.28 2.31
CA LEU A 205 -13.19 -12.35 3.32
C LEU A 205 -13.06 -11.81 4.74
N ILE A 206 -12.10 -10.90 4.98
CA ILE A 206 -11.93 -10.26 6.29
C ILE A 206 -13.20 -9.49 6.67
N ALA A 207 -13.76 -8.71 5.75
CA ALA A 207 -14.97 -7.93 6.00
C ALA A 207 -16.17 -8.83 6.32
N LEU A 208 -16.32 -9.96 5.62
CA LEU A 208 -17.34 -10.97 5.89
C LEU A 208 -17.18 -11.62 7.27
N ILE A 209 -15.96 -12.03 7.64
CA ILE A 209 -15.67 -12.55 8.99
C ILE A 209 -16.02 -11.51 10.06
N CYS A 210 -15.71 -10.23 9.81
CA CYS A 210 -15.99 -9.14 10.74
C CYS A 210 -17.49 -8.81 10.88
N LEU A 211 -18.36 -9.29 9.97
CA LEU A 211 -19.81 -9.17 10.06
C LEU A 211 -20.45 -10.27 10.93
N LEU A 212 -19.71 -11.35 11.23
CA LEU A 212 -20.17 -12.38 12.15
C LEU A 212 -20.34 -11.80 13.57
N PRO A 213 -21.37 -12.24 14.32
CA PRO A 213 -21.60 -11.76 15.67
C PRO A 213 -20.36 -12.05 16.54
N LYS A 214 -19.80 -11.00 17.14
CA LYS A 214 -18.68 -11.15 18.08
C LYS A 214 -19.17 -11.91 19.32
N ARG A 215 -18.47 -12.99 19.69
CA ARG A 215 -18.63 -13.59 21.02
C ARG A 215 -18.40 -12.52 22.08
N ALA A 216 -19.18 -12.55 23.17
CA ALA A 216 -19.03 -11.63 24.28
C ALA A 216 -17.55 -11.51 24.67
N GLY A 217 -17.02 -10.29 24.60
CA GLY A 217 -15.61 -10.03 24.90
C GLY A 217 -15.29 -10.45 26.33
N LYS A 218 -14.11 -11.02 26.54
CA LYS A 218 -13.61 -11.27 27.90
C LYS A 218 -13.49 -9.92 28.61
N ASP A 219 -14.22 -9.78 29.71
CA ASP A 219 -14.19 -8.57 30.52
C ASP A 219 -12.77 -8.40 31.10
N PHE A 220 -12.06 -7.36 30.67
CA PHE A 220 -10.64 -7.16 30.98
C PHE A 220 -10.37 -7.04 32.50
N LEU A 221 -11.39 -6.67 33.28
CA LEU A 221 -11.32 -6.34 34.70
C LEU A 221 -11.60 -7.53 35.65
N SER A 222 -11.57 -8.77 35.15
CA SER A 222 -12.07 -9.95 35.87
C SER A 222 -11.21 -10.46 37.04
N LYS A 223 -10.01 -9.91 37.28
CA LYS A 223 -9.12 -10.44 38.33
C LYS A 223 -9.54 -10.02 39.75
N ASN A 224 -10.08 -8.82 39.93
CA ASN A 224 -10.61 -8.37 41.22
C ASN A 224 -11.58 -7.18 41.03
N PRO A 225 -12.84 -7.44 40.60
CA PRO A 225 -13.77 -6.42 40.12
C PRO A 225 -14.12 -5.32 41.14
N GLY A 226 -13.94 -5.60 42.43
CA GLY A 226 -14.22 -4.65 43.52
C GLY A 226 -13.03 -3.81 43.99
N SER A 227 -11.81 -4.04 43.49
CA SER A 227 -10.64 -3.27 43.95
C SER A 227 -10.69 -1.81 43.49
N PRO A 228 -10.23 -0.83 44.30
CA PRO A 228 -10.21 0.59 43.92
C PRO A 228 -9.50 0.85 42.59
N VAL A 229 -8.37 0.17 42.34
CA VAL A 229 -7.64 0.27 41.06
C VAL A 229 -8.52 -0.15 39.88
N THR A 230 -9.25 -1.26 40.02
CA THR A 230 -10.10 -1.79 38.95
C THR A 230 -11.30 -0.89 38.69
N LEU A 231 -11.94 -0.38 39.75
CA LEU A 231 -13.02 0.60 39.64
C LEU A 231 -12.54 1.91 39.00
N PHE A 232 -11.36 2.39 39.37
CA PHE A 232 -10.77 3.60 38.81
C PHE A 232 -10.46 3.47 37.31
N LEU A 233 -9.85 2.35 36.90
CA LEU A 233 -9.60 2.08 35.49
C LEU A 233 -10.91 1.90 34.70
N LYS A 234 -11.93 1.27 35.30
CA LYS A 234 -13.26 1.14 34.68
C LYS A 234 -13.92 2.50 34.44
N LYS A 235 -13.72 3.46 35.33
CA LYS A 235 -14.20 4.86 35.18
C LYS A 235 -13.63 5.54 33.93
N GLN A 236 -12.48 5.08 33.41
CA GLN A 236 -11.88 5.62 32.18
C GLN A 236 -12.50 5.06 30.89
N LEU A 237 -13.19 3.92 30.96
CA LEU A 237 -13.71 3.21 29.79
C LEU A 237 -14.68 4.05 28.93
N PRO A 238 -15.64 4.83 29.48
CA PRO A 238 -16.63 5.54 28.68
C PRO A 238 -16.01 6.56 27.73
N TRP A 239 -15.10 7.40 28.22
CA TRP A 239 -14.47 8.44 27.40
C TRP A 239 -13.44 7.85 26.42
N LEU A 240 -12.70 6.81 26.83
CA LEU A 240 -11.77 6.08 25.96
C LEU A 240 -12.51 5.41 24.80
N SER A 241 -13.67 4.79 25.08
CA SER A 241 -14.48 4.12 24.08
C SER A 241 -15.01 5.10 23.04
N ASP A 242 -15.46 6.28 23.48
CA ASP A 242 -15.93 7.32 22.55
C ASP A 242 -14.78 7.87 21.69
N TRP A 243 -13.63 8.16 22.29
CA TRP A 243 -12.43 8.59 21.55
C TRP A 243 -11.94 7.52 20.57
N CYS A 244 -11.79 6.26 20.99
CA CYS A 244 -11.38 5.15 20.13
C CYS A 244 -12.33 4.98 18.94
N LYS A 245 -13.64 5.15 19.16
CA LYS A 245 -14.64 5.06 18.11
C LYS A 245 -14.50 6.20 17.09
N LYS A 246 -14.28 7.44 17.56
CA LYS A 246 -14.11 8.62 16.70
C LYS A 246 -12.78 8.56 15.93
N GLY A 247 -11.67 8.31 16.62
CA GLY A 247 -10.34 8.21 16.02
C GLY A 247 -10.23 7.04 15.03
N GLY A 248 -10.73 5.86 15.42
CA GLY A 248 -10.77 4.70 14.53
C GLY A 248 -11.63 4.93 13.28
N LEU A 249 -12.75 5.67 13.39
CA LEU A 249 -13.56 6.05 12.22
C LEU A 249 -12.82 7.08 11.34
N HIS A 250 -12.12 8.03 11.94
CA HIS A 250 -11.31 9.00 11.18
C HIS A 250 -10.21 8.29 10.38
N GLN A 251 -9.41 7.45 11.04
CA GLN A 251 -8.33 6.70 10.40
C GLN A 251 -8.85 5.76 9.30
N PHE A 252 -10.00 5.12 9.54
CA PHE A 252 -10.67 4.31 8.52
C PHE A 252 -11.07 5.13 7.29
N ARG A 253 -11.66 6.32 7.48
CA ARG A 253 -12.02 7.23 6.38
C ARG A 253 -10.78 7.72 5.63
N THR A 254 -9.71 8.06 6.33
CA THR A 254 -8.45 8.47 5.71
C THR A 254 -7.86 7.36 4.85
N ALA A 255 -7.82 6.12 5.35
CA ALA A 255 -7.38 4.96 4.57
C ALA A 255 -8.22 4.78 3.29
N PHE A 256 -9.55 4.88 3.41
CA PHE A 256 -10.45 4.75 2.28
C PHE A 256 -10.27 5.87 1.24
N LEU A 257 -10.09 7.12 1.69
CA LEU A 257 -9.81 8.25 0.82
C LEU A 257 -8.50 8.08 0.05
N ILE A 258 -7.43 7.61 0.71
CA ILE A 258 -6.15 7.31 0.03
C ILE A 258 -6.36 6.27 -1.06
N MET A 259 -7.02 5.15 -0.75
CA MET A 259 -7.29 4.10 -1.73
C MET A 259 -8.11 4.61 -2.93
N PHE A 260 -9.16 5.38 -2.65
CA PHE A 260 -10.02 5.93 -3.69
C PHE A 260 -9.30 6.95 -4.58
N LEU A 261 -8.56 7.89 -3.99
CA LEU A 261 -7.85 8.93 -4.73
C LEU A 261 -6.77 8.36 -5.65
N MET A 262 -6.03 7.33 -5.22
CA MET A 262 -5.01 6.70 -6.06
C MET A 262 -5.65 5.94 -7.25
N ALA A 263 -6.74 5.20 -7.00
CA ALA A 263 -7.49 4.52 -8.06
C ALA A 263 -8.09 5.51 -9.07
N ALA A 264 -8.75 6.57 -8.58
CA ALA A 264 -9.35 7.59 -9.42
C ALA A 264 -8.31 8.39 -10.21
N GLY A 265 -7.19 8.76 -9.58
CA GLY A 265 -6.11 9.51 -10.19
C GLY A 265 -5.45 8.76 -11.36
N LEU A 266 -5.08 7.49 -11.16
CA LEU A 266 -4.49 6.70 -12.25
C LEU A 266 -5.49 6.39 -13.36
N THR A 267 -6.76 6.15 -13.02
CA THR A 267 -7.82 5.99 -14.02
C THR A 267 -7.99 7.24 -14.88
N ALA A 268 -7.98 8.43 -14.26
CA ALA A 268 -8.06 9.72 -14.97
C ALA A 268 -6.85 9.95 -15.89
N ILE A 269 -5.65 9.58 -15.45
CA ILE A 269 -4.44 9.61 -16.30
C ILE A 269 -4.60 8.69 -17.51
N GLY A 270 -5.17 7.50 -17.32
CA GLY A 270 -5.43 6.58 -18.42
C GLY A 270 -6.35 7.17 -19.50
N PHE A 271 -7.43 7.84 -19.07
CA PHE A 271 -8.32 8.55 -19.99
C PHE A 271 -7.65 9.76 -20.66
N TYR A 272 -6.84 10.53 -19.92
CA TYR A 272 -6.09 11.66 -20.47
C TYR A 272 -5.12 11.23 -21.58
N LEU A 273 -4.49 10.06 -21.42
CA LEU A 273 -3.61 9.46 -22.42
C LEU A 273 -4.36 8.72 -23.55
N LYS A 274 -5.70 8.80 -23.58
CA LYS A 274 -6.58 8.22 -24.62
C LYS A 274 -6.43 6.70 -24.77
N TYR A 275 -6.06 5.99 -23.71
CA TYR A 275 -6.07 4.53 -23.73
C TYR A 275 -7.50 3.98 -23.81
N THR A 276 -7.63 2.75 -24.32
CA THR A 276 -8.92 2.07 -24.36
C THR A 276 -9.44 1.79 -22.94
N VAL A 277 -10.76 1.78 -22.75
CA VAL A 277 -11.39 1.48 -21.45
C VAL A 277 -10.90 0.13 -20.90
N PHE A 278 -10.74 -0.85 -21.78
CA PHE A 278 -10.18 -2.17 -21.46
C PHE A 278 -8.79 -2.06 -20.83
N TYR A 279 -7.87 -1.34 -21.49
CA TYR A 279 -6.50 -1.13 -20.99
C TYR A 279 -6.49 -0.33 -19.68
N ILE A 280 -7.34 0.69 -19.55
CA ILE A 280 -7.46 1.50 -18.33
C ILE A 280 -7.87 0.63 -17.14
N ILE A 281 -8.85 -0.26 -17.30
CA ILE A 281 -9.30 -1.14 -16.23
C ILE A 281 -8.20 -2.11 -15.81
N ILE A 282 -7.54 -2.77 -16.76
CA ILE A 282 -6.56 -3.82 -16.45
C ILE A 282 -5.26 -3.24 -15.89
N VAL A 283 -4.83 -2.08 -16.37
CA VAL A 283 -3.52 -1.51 -16.02
C VAL A 283 -3.65 -0.37 -15.03
N HIS A 284 -4.32 0.71 -15.40
CA HIS A 284 -4.33 1.95 -14.64
C HIS A 284 -5.13 1.84 -13.34
N LEU A 285 -6.34 1.28 -13.41
CA LEU A 285 -7.17 1.05 -12.23
C LEU A 285 -6.52 0.03 -11.30
N SER A 286 -6.01 -1.10 -11.83
CA SER A 286 -5.28 -2.09 -11.04
C SER A 286 -4.09 -1.48 -10.31
N LEU A 287 -3.27 -0.70 -11.00
CA LEU A 287 -2.11 -0.04 -10.40
C LEU A 287 -2.53 0.98 -9.35
N GLY A 288 -3.59 1.75 -9.59
CA GLY A 288 -4.15 2.70 -8.64
C GLY A 288 -4.69 2.05 -7.37
N LEU A 289 -5.37 0.91 -7.52
CA LEU A 289 -5.82 0.10 -6.39
C LEU A 289 -4.63 -0.48 -5.62
N LEU A 290 -3.62 -1.02 -6.31
CA LEU A 290 -2.43 -1.58 -5.67
C LEU A 290 -1.68 -0.53 -4.85
N ILE A 291 -1.40 0.63 -5.44
CA ILE A 291 -0.70 1.71 -4.75
C ILE A 291 -1.56 2.23 -3.59
N GLY A 292 -2.86 2.43 -3.82
CA GLY A 292 -3.81 2.82 -2.79
C GLY A 292 -3.80 1.85 -1.60
N GLN A 293 -3.77 0.55 -1.86
CA GLN A 293 -3.71 -0.50 -0.83
C GLN A 293 -2.39 -0.47 -0.07
N ILE A 294 -1.25 -0.29 -0.74
CA ILE A 294 0.08 -0.18 -0.11
C ILE A 294 0.11 0.98 0.91
N PHE A 295 -0.46 2.14 0.56
CA PHE A 295 -0.47 3.30 1.44
C PHE A 295 -1.63 3.30 2.45
N GLY A 296 -2.77 2.71 2.10
CA GLY A 296 -3.97 2.68 2.96
C GLY A 296 -3.97 1.57 4.01
N LEU A 297 -3.37 0.41 3.72
CA LEU A 297 -3.37 -0.75 4.61
C LEU A 297 -2.69 -0.48 5.96
N PRO A 298 -1.55 0.24 6.05
CA PRO A 298 -0.95 0.60 7.33
C PRO A 298 -1.90 1.36 8.26
N PHE A 299 -2.73 2.26 7.71
CA PHE A 299 -3.74 2.98 8.49
C PHE A 299 -4.82 2.03 9.02
N LEU A 300 -5.29 1.07 8.21
CA LEU A 300 -6.29 0.09 8.64
C LEU A 300 -5.76 -0.84 9.74
N LEU A 301 -4.52 -1.32 9.60
CA LEU A 301 -3.86 -2.15 10.61
C LEU A 301 -3.59 -1.38 11.90
N GLY A 302 -3.27 -0.09 11.80
CA GLY A 302 -3.06 0.81 12.93
C GLY A 302 -4.30 0.98 13.81
N ILE A 303 -5.51 0.90 13.26
CA ILE A 303 -6.76 1.11 14.02
C ILE A 303 -6.87 0.18 15.22
N GLY A 304 -6.66 -1.12 15.01
CA GLY A 304 -6.79 -2.12 16.08
C GLY A 304 -5.68 -2.03 17.13
N VAL A 305 -4.56 -1.39 16.78
CA VAL A 305 -3.40 -1.20 17.65
C VAL A 305 -3.58 0.04 18.52
N THR A 306 -3.98 1.15 17.91
CA THR A 306 -4.05 2.47 18.58
C THR A 306 -5.40 2.70 19.24
N PHE A 307 -6.50 2.33 18.57
CA PHE A 307 -7.86 2.66 19.01
C PHE A 307 -8.59 1.46 19.61
N ASN A 308 -7.98 0.84 20.62
CA ASN A 308 -8.57 -0.27 21.37
C ASN A 308 -8.62 0.07 22.87
N PRO A 309 -9.83 0.29 23.45
CA PRO A 309 -9.95 0.73 24.83
C PRO A 309 -9.42 -0.31 25.83
N ASP A 310 -9.67 -1.60 25.61
CA ASP A 310 -9.20 -2.66 26.53
C ASP A 310 -7.67 -2.75 26.53
N ARG A 311 -7.05 -2.56 25.36
CA ARG A 311 -5.60 -2.53 25.25
C ARG A 311 -5.01 -1.32 25.98
N LEU A 312 -5.62 -0.14 25.85
CA LEU A 312 -5.18 1.07 26.54
C LEU A 312 -5.32 0.92 28.05
N LEU A 313 -6.45 0.41 28.54
CA LEU A 313 -6.65 0.09 29.96
C LEU A 313 -5.60 -0.89 30.46
N LYS A 314 -5.23 -1.89 29.66
CA LYS A 314 -4.13 -2.82 29.99
C LYS A 314 -2.77 -2.13 30.08
N CYS A 315 -2.48 -1.21 29.16
CA CYS A 315 -1.26 -0.42 29.24
C CYS A 315 -1.25 0.48 30.48
N TYR A 316 -2.36 1.15 30.79
CA TYR A 316 -2.48 1.98 31.99
C TYR A 316 -2.32 1.17 33.28
N SER A 317 -2.94 -0.01 33.39
CA SER A 317 -2.75 -0.91 34.53
C SER A 317 -1.27 -1.26 34.73
N LYS A 318 -0.58 -1.65 33.66
CA LYS A 318 0.85 -1.98 33.71
C LYS A 318 1.73 -0.78 34.03
N ALA A 319 1.40 0.39 33.49
CA ALA A 319 2.14 1.61 33.77
C ALA A 319 1.96 2.01 35.24
N PHE A 320 0.76 1.81 35.80
CA PHE A 320 0.47 2.09 37.21
C PHE A 320 1.16 1.10 38.15
N GLU A 321 1.17 -0.19 37.81
CA GLU A 321 1.97 -1.21 38.50
C GLU A 321 3.47 -0.90 38.47
N LYS A 322 3.98 -0.36 37.35
CA LYS A 322 5.39 0.01 37.20
C LYS A 322 5.76 1.25 38.04
N LEU A 323 4.90 2.27 38.08
CA LEU A 323 5.15 3.48 38.87
C LEU A 323 5.07 3.20 40.38
N TYR A 324 4.12 2.36 40.80
CA TYR A 324 3.91 2.00 42.20
C TYR A 324 3.79 0.48 42.34
N PRO A 325 4.90 -0.25 42.59
CA PRO A 325 4.88 -1.71 42.66
C PRO A 325 4.07 -2.28 43.82
N VAL A 326 3.91 -1.52 44.91
CA VAL A 326 3.21 -1.94 46.13
C VAL A 326 1.69 -1.81 45.96
N GLN A 327 0.95 -2.90 46.20
CA GLN A 327 -0.50 -2.95 45.95
C GLN A 327 -1.32 -2.03 46.86
N THR A 328 -1.01 -1.99 48.15
CA THR A 328 -1.72 -1.17 49.14
C THR A 328 -1.60 0.32 48.82
N GLU A 329 -0.43 0.77 48.40
CA GLU A 329 -0.18 2.14 47.96
C GLU A 329 -0.97 2.47 46.68
N ARG A 330 -0.97 1.57 45.69
CA ARG A 330 -1.79 1.73 44.48
C ARG A 330 -3.28 1.84 44.78
N GLU A 331 -3.79 1.02 45.70
CA GLU A 331 -5.20 1.04 46.08
C GLU A 331 -5.58 2.34 46.80
N ALA A 332 -4.71 2.86 47.67
CA ALA A 332 -4.91 4.15 48.32
C ALA A 332 -4.91 5.31 47.32
N ILE A 333 -3.97 5.31 46.36
CA ILE A 333 -3.92 6.30 45.27
C ILE A 333 -5.18 6.23 44.41
N ALA A 334 -5.58 5.02 43.99
CA ALA A 334 -6.76 4.82 43.17
C ALA A 334 -8.05 5.25 43.88
N GLN A 335 -8.15 4.99 45.19
CA GLN A 335 -9.27 5.42 46.01
C GLN A 335 -9.36 6.96 46.07
N ASN A 336 -8.24 7.65 46.30
CA ASN A 336 -8.19 9.12 46.27
C ASN A 336 -8.64 9.72 44.93
N LEU A 337 -8.27 9.05 43.82
CA LEU A 337 -8.64 9.47 42.47
C LEU A 337 -10.11 9.12 42.12
N LEU A 338 -10.68 8.09 42.74
CA LEU A 338 -12.09 7.72 42.56
C LEU A 338 -13.04 8.72 43.18
N GLU A 339 -12.68 9.24 44.35
CA GLU A 339 -13.42 10.24 45.12
C GLU A 339 -13.51 11.59 44.40
N ALA A 340 -12.59 11.86 43.46
CA ALA A 340 -12.70 13.00 42.55
C ALA A 340 -13.85 12.79 41.55
N ASP A 341 -14.87 13.64 41.62
CA ASP A 341 -15.94 13.68 40.61
C ASP A 341 -15.47 14.24 39.26
N ASP A 342 -16.36 14.31 38.27
CA ASP A 342 -16.03 14.80 36.92
C ASP A 342 -15.63 16.29 36.89
N SER A 343 -15.91 17.09 37.93
CA SER A 343 -15.51 18.50 38.00
C SER A 343 -14.01 18.69 38.19
N TRP A 344 -13.32 17.65 38.67
CA TRP A 344 -11.87 17.60 38.87
C TRP A 344 -11.11 16.91 37.72
N VAL A 345 -11.78 16.72 36.58
CA VAL A 345 -11.21 16.03 35.42
C VAL A 345 -11.00 17.02 34.27
N VAL A 346 -9.81 17.01 33.69
CA VAL A 346 -9.50 17.71 32.43
C VAL A 346 -9.43 16.68 31.32
N ARG A 347 -10.24 16.85 30.29
CA ARG A 347 -10.25 15.95 29.12
C ARG A 347 -9.90 16.72 27.86
N GLU A 348 -8.92 16.22 27.13
CA GLU A 348 -8.55 16.68 25.82
C GLU A 348 -8.70 15.51 24.83
N GLN A 349 -9.52 15.70 23.79
CA GLN A 349 -9.75 14.70 22.76
C GLN A 349 -9.52 15.29 21.38
N GLY A 350 -8.40 14.92 20.76
CA GLY A 350 -8.09 15.18 19.37
C GLY A 350 -8.52 14.02 18.46
N LYS A 351 -8.22 14.14 17.16
CA LYS A 351 -8.50 13.10 16.16
C LYS A 351 -7.68 11.83 16.37
N GLU A 352 -6.42 11.99 16.77
CA GLU A 352 -5.45 10.89 16.94
C GLU A 352 -4.79 10.86 18.31
N THR A 353 -5.09 11.84 19.16
CA THR A 353 -4.48 11.97 20.49
C THR A 353 -5.53 12.24 21.54
N CYS A 354 -5.29 11.80 22.76
CA CYS A 354 -6.16 12.07 23.89
C CYS A 354 -5.36 12.16 25.18
N ALA A 355 -5.74 13.12 26.01
CA ALA A 355 -5.24 13.23 27.36
C ALA A 355 -6.42 13.34 28.34
N CYS A 356 -6.35 12.60 29.44
CA CYS A 356 -7.33 12.73 30.52
C CYS A 356 -6.60 12.84 31.84
N ALA A 357 -6.68 14.01 32.47
CA ALA A 357 -6.11 14.26 33.78
C ALA A 357 -7.19 14.25 34.85
N THR A 358 -6.94 13.59 35.99
CA THR A 358 -7.82 13.57 37.16
C THR A 358 -7.06 14.09 38.37
N LEU A 359 -7.61 15.11 39.03
CA LEU A 359 -7.01 15.72 40.21
C LEU A 359 -7.75 15.28 41.47
N GLY A 360 -7.23 14.23 42.10
CA GLY A 360 -7.60 13.84 43.46
C GLY A 360 -7.18 14.90 44.48
N GLU A 361 -7.56 14.66 45.74
CA GLU A 361 -7.19 15.57 46.83
C GLU A 361 -5.68 15.62 47.03
N ARG A 362 -5.02 14.46 46.94
CA ARG A 362 -3.58 14.32 47.13
C ARG A 362 -2.85 13.88 45.87
N TYR A 363 -3.42 12.95 45.10
CA TYR A 363 -2.76 12.42 43.91
C TYR A 363 -3.41 12.94 42.63
N TRP A 364 -2.57 13.36 41.68
CA TRP A 364 -3.01 13.80 40.35
C TRP A 364 -2.42 12.88 39.31
N ILE A 365 -3.23 12.48 38.32
CA ILE A 365 -2.80 11.56 37.27
C ILE A 365 -3.24 12.05 35.90
N ILE A 366 -2.46 11.76 34.86
CA ILE A 366 -2.84 11.94 33.46
C ILE A 366 -2.61 10.66 32.66
N PHE A 367 -3.57 10.37 31.77
CA PHE A 367 -3.54 9.25 30.84
C PHE A 367 -3.38 9.76 29.41
N HIS A 368 -2.45 9.17 28.64
CA HIS A 368 -2.20 9.52 27.25
C HIS A 368 -2.60 8.43 26.26
N GLU A 369 -2.81 8.78 24.99
CA GLU A 369 -3.10 7.82 23.91
C GLU A 369 -2.02 6.75 23.72
N SER A 370 -0.78 7.02 24.13
CA SER A 370 0.36 6.10 24.04
C SER A 370 0.29 4.95 25.06
N GLY A 371 -0.68 4.98 25.99
CA GLY A 371 -0.74 4.05 27.11
C GLY A 371 0.19 4.45 28.27
N GLN A 372 0.84 5.61 28.18
CA GLN A 372 1.64 6.19 29.27
C GLN A 372 0.74 6.89 30.28
N ILE A 373 1.19 6.90 31.53
CA ILE A 373 0.59 7.68 32.61
C ILE A 373 1.67 8.49 33.31
N VAL A 374 1.31 9.65 33.82
CA VAL A 374 2.13 10.45 34.73
C VAL A 374 1.32 10.70 35.99
N LEU A 375 1.96 10.58 37.15
CA LEU A 375 1.31 10.74 38.45
C LEU A 375 2.13 11.66 39.34
N ALA A 376 1.48 12.59 40.01
CA ALA A 376 2.09 13.48 41.00
C ALA A 376 1.40 13.40 42.36
N ASP A 377 2.19 13.48 43.43
CA ASP A 377 1.72 13.69 44.81
C ASP A 377 1.75 15.19 45.11
N SER A 378 0.57 15.82 45.12
CA SER A 378 0.42 17.26 45.35
C SER A 378 0.91 17.69 46.73
N SER A 379 0.91 16.79 47.73
CA SER A 379 1.38 17.13 49.06
C SER A 379 2.87 17.43 49.09
N ARG A 380 3.64 16.79 48.20
CA ARG A 380 5.09 16.94 48.04
C ARG A 380 5.48 18.01 47.02
N ALA A 381 4.51 18.58 46.31
CA ALA A 381 4.76 19.60 45.30
C ALA A 381 5.29 20.88 45.96
N GLU A 382 6.48 21.30 45.55
CA GLU A 382 7.11 22.54 45.98
C GLU A 382 7.00 23.62 44.91
N ARG A 383 7.16 23.24 43.64
CA ARG A 383 7.14 24.17 42.51
C ARG A 383 6.35 23.59 41.35
N MET A 384 5.45 24.39 40.79
CA MET A 384 4.66 24.06 39.61
C MET A 384 4.58 25.25 38.66
N TYR A 385 4.82 25.01 37.37
CA TYR A 385 4.64 26.01 36.32
C TYR A 385 4.22 25.34 35.00
N SER A 386 3.59 26.10 34.12
CA SER A 386 3.15 25.64 32.80
C SER A 386 3.98 26.26 31.69
N LYS A 387 4.62 25.47 30.85
CA LYS A 387 5.47 25.93 29.74
C LYS A 387 4.89 25.48 28.41
N THR A 388 4.85 26.39 27.44
CA THR A 388 4.60 26.02 26.04
C THR A 388 5.91 25.65 25.38
N GLU A 389 6.00 24.40 24.91
CA GLU A 389 7.15 23.87 24.19
C GLU A 389 6.80 23.76 22.71
N ILE A 390 7.65 24.35 21.87
CA ILE A 390 7.55 24.25 20.43
C ILE A 390 8.75 23.44 19.96
N MET A 391 8.50 22.19 19.61
CA MET A 391 9.51 21.28 19.07
C MET A 391 9.51 21.35 17.55
N HIS A 392 10.69 21.49 16.96
CA HIS A 392 10.86 21.38 15.51
C HIS A 392 11.66 20.13 15.18
N PHE A 393 11.02 19.14 14.57
CA PHE A 393 11.74 17.97 14.07
C PHE A 393 11.60 17.84 12.55
N ARG A 394 12.64 17.31 11.91
CA ARG A 394 12.63 17.02 10.48
C ARG A 394 12.39 15.54 10.24
N THR A 395 11.46 15.24 9.36
CA THR A 395 11.28 13.90 8.81
C THR A 395 11.61 13.98 7.32
N GLY A 396 12.86 13.65 6.97
CA GLY A 396 13.39 13.88 5.63
C GLY A 396 13.53 15.38 5.31
N LYS A 397 12.89 15.83 4.21
CA LYS A 397 12.89 17.25 3.77
C LYS A 397 11.76 18.09 4.40
N VAL A 398 10.83 17.46 5.12
CA VAL A 398 9.67 18.15 5.71
C VAL A 398 10.01 18.55 7.15
N ARG A 399 9.79 19.83 7.48
CA ARG A 399 9.92 20.35 8.85
C ARG A 399 8.54 20.26 9.51
N HIS A 400 8.47 19.50 10.59
CA HIS A 400 7.29 19.41 11.43
C HIS A 400 7.48 20.33 12.64
N THR A 401 6.43 21.08 12.97
CA THR A 401 6.36 21.86 14.20
C THR A 401 5.31 21.20 15.09
N TYR A 402 5.72 20.84 16.29
CA TYR A 402 4.85 20.26 17.31
C TYR A 402 4.82 21.20 18.51
N THR A 403 3.63 21.68 18.85
CA THR A 403 3.42 22.51 20.03
C THR A 403 2.75 21.67 21.11
N SER A 404 3.34 21.68 22.30
CA SER A 404 2.77 21.07 23.50
C SER A 404 2.81 22.04 24.67
N HIS A 405 1.82 21.96 25.55
CA HIS A 405 1.73 22.74 26.77
C HIS A 405 1.93 21.80 27.95
N THR A 406 3.09 21.92 28.58
CA THR A 406 3.54 20.99 29.63
C THR A 406 3.47 21.67 30.98
N VAL A 407 2.81 21.05 31.95
CA VAL A 407 2.82 21.46 33.36
C VAL A 407 3.83 20.61 34.11
N TYR A 408 4.87 21.25 34.65
CA TYR A 408 5.91 20.58 35.43
C TYR A 408 5.61 20.66 36.92
N VAL A 409 5.75 19.54 37.63
CA VAL A 409 5.62 19.47 39.10
C VAL A 409 6.92 18.95 39.70
N TYR A 410 7.57 19.77 40.53
CA TYR A 410 8.82 19.45 41.22
C TYR A 410 8.58 19.17 42.71
N TYR A 411 9.31 18.19 43.24
CA TYR A 411 9.30 17.83 44.67
C TYR A 411 10.51 18.41 45.41
N GLN A 412 10.41 18.50 46.73
CA GLN A 412 11.37 19.11 47.68
C GLN A 412 12.83 18.60 47.63
N GLU A 413 13.17 17.65 46.76
CA GLU A 413 14.49 17.02 46.66
C GLU A 413 15.01 16.85 45.22
N GLU A 414 14.27 17.33 44.20
CA GLU A 414 14.68 17.18 42.79
C GLU A 414 15.30 18.48 42.25
N GLU A 415 16.59 18.45 41.88
CA GLU A 415 17.21 19.51 41.07
C GLU A 415 16.51 19.65 39.72
N GLU A 416 16.60 20.85 39.13
CA GLU A 416 16.06 21.26 37.83
C GLU A 416 16.75 20.54 36.64
N GLN A 417 16.95 19.22 36.71
CA GLN A 417 17.42 18.43 35.57
C GLN A 417 16.34 18.33 34.49
N THR A 418 16.81 18.22 33.26
CA THR A 418 16.15 18.45 31.96
C THR A 418 14.92 17.57 31.64
N SER A 419 14.40 16.81 32.59
CA SER A 419 13.09 16.17 32.49
C SER A 419 12.51 15.98 33.89
N ALA A 420 11.62 16.88 34.34
CA ALA A 420 10.89 16.62 35.57
C ALA A 420 10.13 15.29 35.41
N ARG A 421 10.27 14.38 36.37
CA ARG A 421 9.60 13.06 36.34
C ARG A 421 8.07 13.18 36.31
N ASN A 422 7.53 14.34 36.67
CA ASN A 422 6.10 14.63 36.75
C ASN A 422 5.72 15.78 35.80
N ALA A 423 5.78 15.51 34.49
CA ALA A 423 5.38 16.45 33.44
C ALA A 423 4.01 16.07 32.87
N PHE A 424 2.99 16.90 33.09
CA PHE A 424 1.65 16.74 32.54
C PHE A 424 1.57 17.44 31.18
N VAL A 425 1.54 16.68 30.10
CA VAL A 425 1.60 17.22 28.74
C VAL A 425 0.18 17.34 28.16
N PHE A 426 -0.13 18.50 27.59
CA PHE A 426 -1.38 18.75 26.85
C PHE A 426 -1.07 19.29 25.46
N LYS A 427 -1.98 19.11 24.50
CA LYS A 427 -1.83 19.69 23.16
C LYS A 427 -2.41 21.09 23.03
N SER A 428 -3.35 21.45 23.89
CA SER A 428 -4.01 22.74 23.90
C SER A 428 -3.67 23.52 25.17
N GLU A 429 -3.43 24.82 24.97
CA GLU A 429 -3.23 25.77 26.07
C GLU A 429 -4.42 25.80 27.02
N GLY A 430 -5.65 25.70 26.48
CA GLY A 430 -6.87 25.65 27.27
C GLY A 430 -6.92 24.47 28.24
N ALA A 431 -6.50 23.27 27.83
CA ALA A 431 -6.46 22.11 28.71
C ALA A 431 -5.38 22.26 29.80
N ALA A 432 -4.19 22.74 29.45
CA ALA A 432 -3.13 23.02 30.43
C ALA A 432 -3.56 24.11 31.42
N GLY A 433 -4.20 25.19 30.94
CA GLY A 433 -4.74 26.25 31.78
C GLY A 433 -5.86 25.77 32.71
N GLN A 434 -6.75 24.91 32.22
CA GLN A 434 -7.78 24.28 33.05
C GLN A 434 -7.15 23.39 34.12
N PHE A 435 -6.12 22.61 33.79
CA PHE A 435 -5.37 21.82 34.76
C PHE A 435 -4.75 22.71 35.84
N MET A 436 -4.06 23.79 35.47
CA MET A 436 -3.47 24.74 36.41
C MET A 436 -4.51 25.37 37.33
N ASN A 437 -5.70 25.70 36.81
CA ASN A 437 -6.78 26.26 37.61
C ASN A 437 -7.36 25.25 38.61
N LEU A 438 -7.51 23.98 38.23
CA LEU A 438 -7.94 22.93 39.15
C LEU A 438 -6.87 22.62 40.19
N ALA A 439 -5.59 22.59 39.79
CA ALA A 439 -4.46 22.41 40.70
C ALA A 439 -4.40 23.54 41.74
N ARG A 440 -4.61 24.80 41.33
CA ARG A 440 -4.72 25.96 42.23
C ARG A 440 -5.83 25.77 43.26
N LYS A 441 -7.00 25.28 42.84
CA LYS A 441 -8.11 24.99 43.75
C LYS A 441 -7.80 23.86 44.74
N ARG A 442 -7.11 22.79 44.32
CA ARG A 442 -6.70 21.68 45.20
C ARG A 442 -5.63 22.07 46.21
N LEU A 443 -4.70 22.94 45.81
CA LEU A 443 -3.62 23.40 46.69
C LEU A 443 -4.10 24.43 47.73
N GLY A 444 -5.22 25.13 47.49
CA GLY A 444 -5.73 26.16 48.39
C GLY A 444 -4.68 27.24 48.64
N ASP A 445 -4.40 27.55 49.90
CA ASP A 445 -3.43 28.57 50.30
C ASP A 445 -1.99 28.25 49.84
N ARG A 446 -1.65 26.96 49.73
CA ARG A 446 -0.34 26.53 49.21
C ARG A 446 -0.12 26.91 47.75
N ALA A 447 -1.18 27.24 47.01
CA ALA A 447 -1.03 27.59 45.61
C ALA A 447 -0.18 28.85 45.40
N GLN A 448 -0.17 29.78 46.35
CA GLN A 448 0.60 31.03 46.25
C GLN A 448 2.11 30.80 46.32
N THR A 449 2.53 29.74 47.02
CA THR A 449 3.95 29.38 47.16
C THR A 449 4.40 28.35 46.14
N VAL A 450 3.51 27.42 45.78
CA VAL A 450 3.81 26.31 44.87
C VAL A 450 3.67 26.69 43.41
N ILE A 451 2.63 27.45 43.02
CA ILE A 451 2.40 27.82 41.62
C ILE A 451 3.17 29.09 41.32
N GLN A 452 4.16 28.98 40.45
CA GLN A 452 4.99 30.11 40.03
C GLN A 452 4.68 30.49 38.59
N GLU A 453 4.67 31.80 38.32
CA GLU A 453 4.71 32.30 36.96
C GLU A 453 6.12 32.05 36.41
N LEU A 454 6.21 31.58 35.16
CA LEU A 454 7.51 31.43 34.52
C LEU A 454 8.21 32.79 34.45
N PRO A 455 9.50 32.90 34.81
CA PRO A 455 10.27 34.09 34.45
C PRO A 455 10.20 34.25 32.92
N GLU A 456 9.87 35.46 32.44
CA GLU A 456 9.53 35.80 31.05
C GLU A 456 10.58 35.44 29.97
N SER A 457 11.70 34.81 30.33
CA SER A 457 12.76 34.41 29.41
C SER A 457 12.97 32.89 29.42
N LYS A 458 12.23 32.14 28.59
CA LYS A 458 12.69 30.91 27.89
C LYS A 458 11.53 30.24 27.14
N ILE A 459 11.15 30.82 26.00
CA ILE A 459 10.67 30.00 24.88
C ILE A 459 11.90 29.19 24.41
N SER A 460 11.96 27.93 24.81
CA SER A 460 13.02 27.03 24.36
C SER A 460 12.65 26.48 23.00
N TYR A 461 13.33 26.96 21.96
CA TYR A 461 13.32 26.32 20.65
C TYR A 461 14.21 25.09 20.73
N SER A 462 13.62 23.89 20.66
CA SER A 462 14.37 22.63 20.47
C SER A 462 14.27 22.17 19.02
#